data_AF-A0AAE3H778-F1
#
_entry.id   AF-A0AAE3H778-F1
#
_cell.length_a   1.000
_cell.length_b   1.000
_cell.length_c   1.000
_cell.angle_alpha   90.00
_cell.angle_beta   90.00
_cell.angle_gamma   90.00
#
_symmetry.space_group_name_H-M   'P 1'
#
loop_
_entity.id
_entity.type
_entity.pdbx_description
1 polymer ?
#
loop_
_entity_poly.entity_id
_entity_poly.type
_entity_poly.pdbx_seq_one_letter_code
_entity_poly.pdbx_strand_id
1 'polypeptide(L)'
;MKKVAVVIPIYKEVLSESEEKSLIQVKNILGRYKVILFGPYSLNLENYKKILPNFEWIGFEPTYFNSIDGYSALMLSPNFYKQFFSYEYILIYQLDAWVFEDALEKWCNKGYDYIGAPWISKPPLTRGKPKFDLSPYFVNRVGNGGLSLRKVKSHYRNCLIFMPLLKNFVKNEDMFWGLFLYFLNPFFRRPKALEALYFAFEMEPRKAFEITKHQLPFGVHAWEKYDPEFWKQWIK
;
A
#
# COMPACT_ATOMS: atom_id res chain seq x y z
N MET A 1 17.58 14.41 5.03
CA MET A 1 16.67 13.27 4.79
C MET A 1 15.37 13.84 4.23
N LYS A 2 14.90 13.34 3.07
CA LYS A 2 13.65 13.79 2.45
C LYS A 2 12.45 13.24 3.22
N LYS A 3 11.30 13.92 3.22
CA LYS A 3 10.15 13.51 4.04
C LYS A 3 9.50 12.22 3.52
N VAL A 4 9.07 12.22 2.27
CA VAL A 4 8.32 11.10 1.67
C VAL A 4 8.52 11.02 0.15
N ALA A 5 8.44 9.80 -0.39
CA ALA A 5 8.31 9.53 -1.82
C ALA A 5 7.04 8.70 -2.10
N VAL A 6 6.47 8.87 -3.29
CA VAL A 6 5.40 8.01 -3.81
C VAL A 6 6.04 6.87 -4.58
N VAL A 7 5.80 5.63 -4.16
CA VAL A 7 6.46 4.42 -4.66
C VAL A 7 5.40 3.50 -5.26
N ILE A 8 5.50 3.27 -6.58
CA ILE A 8 4.45 2.61 -7.36
C ILE A 8 4.99 1.30 -7.92
N PRO A 9 4.45 0.14 -7.53
CA PRO A 9 4.76 -1.13 -8.18
C PRO A 9 4.14 -1.20 -9.57
N ILE A 10 4.93 -1.61 -10.56
CA ILE A 10 4.49 -1.81 -11.94
C ILE A 10 5.04 -3.14 -12.49
N TYR A 11 4.25 -3.83 -13.29
CA TYR A 11 4.60 -5.16 -13.82
C TYR A 11 4.02 -5.45 -15.21
N LYS A 12 3.35 -4.47 -15.85
CA LYS A 12 2.78 -4.57 -17.19
C LYS A 12 3.35 -3.47 -18.08
N GLU A 13 3.54 -3.74 -19.37
CA GLU A 13 3.99 -2.70 -20.32
C GLU A 13 2.83 -1.81 -20.79
N VAL A 14 1.64 -2.41 -20.92
CA VAL A 14 0.41 -1.72 -21.32
C VAL A 14 -0.48 -1.59 -20.09
N LEU A 15 -0.85 -0.35 -19.78
CA LEU A 15 -1.74 0.01 -18.69
C LEU A 15 -3.19 -0.20 -19.11
N SER A 16 -4.06 -0.59 -18.19
CA SER A 16 -5.50 -0.42 -18.38
C SER A 16 -5.86 1.06 -18.34
N GLU A 17 -7.04 1.43 -18.86
CA GLU A 17 -7.57 2.80 -18.74
C GLU A 17 -7.62 3.27 -17.28
N SER A 18 -8.01 2.39 -16.36
CA SER A 18 -8.05 2.69 -14.92
C SER A 18 -6.66 2.93 -14.32
N GLU A 19 -5.66 2.12 -14.70
CA GLU A 19 -4.28 2.29 -14.26
C GLU A 19 -3.66 3.58 -14.81
N GLU A 20 -3.97 3.94 -16.07
CA GLU A 20 -3.56 5.23 -16.66
C GLU A 20 -4.16 6.42 -15.91
N LYS A 21 -5.47 6.39 -15.63
CA LYS A 21 -6.15 7.42 -14.84
C LYS A 21 -5.55 7.54 -13.45
N SER A 22 -5.28 6.42 -12.79
CA SER A 22 -4.66 6.40 -11.47
C SER A 22 -3.25 7.02 -11.48
N LEU A 23 -2.45 6.73 -12.51
CA LEU A 23 -1.12 7.30 -12.68
C LEU A 23 -1.17 8.82 -12.95
N ILE A 24 -2.12 9.26 -13.76
CA ILE A 24 -2.42 10.68 -13.99
C ILE A 24 -2.86 11.35 -12.67
N GLN A 25 -3.64 10.67 -11.84
CA GLN A 25 -4.08 11.19 -10.56
C GLN A 25 -2.91 11.41 -9.60
N VAL A 26 -1.93 10.49 -9.56
CA VAL A 26 -0.69 10.70 -8.81
C VAL A 26 0.02 11.95 -9.29
N LYS A 27 0.15 12.16 -10.60
CA LYS A 27 0.76 13.36 -11.17
C LYS A 27 0.04 14.64 -10.72
N ASN A 28 -1.28 14.62 -10.72
CA ASN A 28 -2.10 15.80 -10.44
C ASN A 28 -2.14 16.16 -8.94
N ILE A 29 -2.26 15.16 -8.07
CA ILE A 29 -2.45 15.38 -6.63
C ILE A 29 -1.13 15.29 -5.86
N LEU A 30 -0.26 14.36 -6.22
CA LEU A 30 0.99 14.07 -5.50
C LEU A 30 2.24 14.44 -6.31
N GLY A 31 2.11 15.18 -7.42
CA GLY A 31 3.21 15.52 -8.32
C GLY A 31 4.33 16.35 -7.70
N ARG A 32 4.10 16.97 -6.53
CA ARG A 32 5.15 17.68 -5.78
C ARG A 32 6.15 16.75 -5.10
N TYR A 33 5.78 15.49 -4.87
CA TYR A 33 6.65 14.50 -4.25
C TYR A 33 7.45 13.76 -5.33
N LYS A 34 8.59 13.19 -4.95
CA LYS A 34 9.33 12.31 -5.86
C LYS A 34 8.47 11.06 -6.12
N VAL A 35 8.19 10.80 -7.39
CA VAL A 35 7.56 9.54 -7.84
C VAL A 35 8.65 8.56 -8.24
N ILE A 36 8.60 7.36 -7.67
CA ILE A 36 9.54 6.27 -7.91
C ILE A 36 8.71 5.05 -8.36
N LEU A 37 8.95 4.58 -9.57
CA LEU A 37 8.37 3.34 -10.07
C LEU A 37 9.33 2.19 -9.73
N PHE A 38 8.77 1.03 -9.40
CA PHE A 38 9.56 -0.19 -9.26
C PHE A 38 8.87 -1.39 -9.88
N GLY A 39 9.66 -2.32 -10.42
CA GLY A 39 9.14 -3.46 -11.18
C GLY A 39 10.24 -4.40 -11.64
N PRO A 40 9.93 -5.37 -12.52
CA PRO A 40 10.93 -6.20 -13.17
C PRO A 40 11.94 -5.32 -13.90
N TYR A 41 13.25 -5.50 -13.70
CA TYR A 41 14.27 -4.68 -14.38
C TYR A 41 14.17 -4.74 -15.92
N SER A 42 13.54 -5.79 -16.45
CA SER A 42 13.33 -6.03 -17.87
C SER A 42 12.09 -5.32 -18.46
N LEU A 43 11.29 -4.62 -17.64
CA LEU A 43 10.03 -4.02 -18.07
C LEU A 43 10.27 -2.81 -18.99
N ASN A 44 9.56 -2.75 -20.12
CA ASN A 44 9.54 -1.56 -20.97
C ASN A 44 8.70 -0.43 -20.34
N LEU A 45 9.31 0.75 -20.20
CA LEU A 45 8.73 1.90 -19.49
C LEU A 45 8.15 3.00 -20.40
N GLU A 46 8.15 2.82 -21.73
CA GLU A 46 7.77 3.88 -22.66
C GLU A 46 6.35 4.43 -22.43
N ASN A 47 5.38 3.56 -22.12
CA ASN A 47 4.01 4.01 -21.85
C ASN A 47 3.90 4.82 -20.54
N TYR A 48 4.69 4.48 -19.53
CA TYR A 48 4.76 5.24 -18.28
C TYR A 48 5.38 6.62 -18.48
N LYS A 49 6.46 6.72 -19.28
CA LYS A 49 7.15 7.98 -19.58
C LYS A 49 6.24 9.00 -20.28
N LYS A 50 5.31 8.54 -21.13
CA LYS A 50 4.32 9.40 -21.80
C LYS A 50 3.40 10.12 -20.79
N ILE A 51 3.05 9.44 -19.69
CA ILE A 51 2.14 9.97 -18.65
C ILE A 51 2.93 10.78 -17.60
N LEU A 52 3.99 10.16 -17.06
CA LEU A 52 4.90 10.73 -16.07
C LEU A 52 6.30 10.90 -16.71
N PRO A 53 6.67 12.08 -17.20
CA PRO A 53 7.99 12.26 -17.81
C PRO A 53 9.14 12.23 -16.79
N ASN A 54 8.86 12.53 -15.52
CA ASN A 54 9.88 12.74 -14.49
C ASN A 54 9.70 11.78 -13.29
N PHE A 55 9.91 10.48 -13.49
CA PHE A 55 9.98 9.49 -12.41
C PHE A 55 11.41 8.94 -12.22
N GLU A 56 11.67 8.32 -11.09
CA GLU A 56 12.84 7.48 -10.84
C GLU A 56 12.46 6.00 -10.95
N TRP A 57 13.38 5.16 -11.43
CA TRP A 57 13.12 3.75 -11.69
C TRP A 57 14.02 2.86 -10.84
N ILE A 58 13.43 1.84 -10.23
CA ILE A 58 14.16 0.80 -9.48
C ILE A 58 13.74 -0.57 -10.00
N GLY A 59 14.66 -1.25 -10.69
CA GLY A 59 14.46 -2.60 -11.18
C GLY A 59 14.77 -3.67 -10.13
N PHE A 60 13.95 -4.71 -10.09
CA PHE A 60 14.14 -5.92 -9.28
C PHE A 60 14.03 -7.18 -10.14
N GLU A 61 14.43 -8.32 -9.57
CA GLU A 61 14.32 -9.63 -10.23
C GLU A 61 12.88 -9.92 -10.70
N PRO A 62 12.65 -10.30 -11.98
CA PRO A 62 11.32 -10.56 -12.52
C PRO A 62 10.50 -11.59 -11.71
N THR A 63 11.16 -12.54 -11.07
CA THR A 63 10.51 -13.57 -10.25
C THR A 63 9.65 -13.00 -9.11
N TYR A 64 9.98 -11.82 -8.60
CA TYR A 64 9.16 -11.15 -7.58
C TYR A 64 7.79 -10.71 -8.10
N PHE A 65 7.59 -10.61 -9.42
CA PHE A 65 6.36 -10.09 -10.02
C PHE A 65 5.52 -11.18 -10.68
N ASN A 66 5.93 -12.45 -10.60
CA ASN A 66 5.21 -13.59 -11.17
C ASN A 66 4.04 -14.08 -10.29
N SER A 67 3.97 -13.65 -9.02
CA SER A 67 2.92 -14.06 -8.09
C SER A 67 2.77 -13.10 -6.91
N ILE A 68 1.64 -13.19 -6.20
CA ILE A 68 1.39 -12.46 -4.95
C ILE A 68 2.44 -12.82 -3.89
N ASP A 69 2.85 -14.09 -3.81
CA ASP A 69 3.86 -14.53 -2.85
C ASP A 69 5.24 -13.94 -3.18
N GLY A 70 5.59 -13.85 -4.47
CA GLY A 70 6.81 -13.17 -4.92
C GLY A 70 6.82 -11.70 -4.53
N TYR A 71 5.72 -10.99 -4.80
CA TYR A 71 5.60 -9.58 -4.46
C TYR A 71 5.70 -9.37 -2.95
N SER A 72 4.99 -10.20 -2.19
CA SER A 72 5.04 -10.19 -0.73
C SER A 72 6.46 -10.42 -0.20
N ALA A 73 7.21 -11.36 -0.78
CA ALA A 73 8.59 -11.62 -0.41
C ALA A 73 9.50 -10.40 -0.64
N LEU A 74 9.32 -9.66 -1.75
CA LEU A 74 10.04 -8.41 -2.00
C LEU A 74 9.69 -7.35 -0.95
N MET A 75 8.40 -7.16 -0.66
CA MET A 75 7.90 -6.16 0.30
C MET A 75 8.23 -6.49 1.76
N LEU A 76 8.66 -7.72 2.04
CA LEU A 76 9.17 -8.20 3.34
C LEU A 76 10.70 -8.27 3.36
N SER A 77 11.39 -7.84 2.30
CA SER A 77 12.85 -7.87 2.22
C SER A 77 13.48 -6.58 2.76
N PRO A 78 14.61 -6.66 3.49
CA PRO A 78 15.36 -5.46 3.86
C PRO A 78 15.97 -4.75 2.64
N ASN A 79 16.25 -5.50 1.56
CA ASN A 79 16.83 -4.94 0.33
C ASN A 79 15.89 -3.95 -0.36
N PHE A 80 14.58 -4.18 -0.32
CA PHE A 80 13.57 -3.24 -0.80
C PHE A 80 13.66 -1.90 -0.05
N TYR A 81 13.53 -1.92 1.28
CA TYR A 81 13.56 -0.68 2.09
C TYR A 81 14.90 0.05 2.05
N LYS A 82 16.02 -0.67 1.83
CA LYS A 82 17.34 -0.06 1.69
C LYS A 82 17.41 0.94 0.53
N GLN A 83 16.67 0.70 -0.56
CA GLN A 83 16.63 1.62 -1.70
C GLN A 83 16.09 3.01 -1.34
N PHE A 84 15.30 3.11 -0.27
CA PHE A 84 14.58 4.33 0.09
C PHE A 84 15.18 5.06 1.30
N PHE A 85 16.42 4.75 1.71
CA PHE A 85 17.05 5.33 2.91
C PHE A 85 17.22 6.85 2.89
N SER A 86 17.13 7.49 1.72
CA SER A 86 17.12 8.95 1.61
C SER A 86 15.80 9.57 2.10
N TYR A 87 14.74 8.78 2.27
CA TYR A 87 13.41 9.19 2.72
C TYR A 87 13.09 8.70 4.14
N GLU A 88 12.32 9.49 4.90
CA GLU A 88 11.74 9.03 6.16
C GLU A 88 10.60 8.03 5.93
N TYR A 89 9.75 8.35 4.95
CA TYR A 89 8.55 7.59 4.58
C TYR A 89 8.51 7.24 3.10
N ILE A 90 7.79 6.18 2.77
CA ILE A 90 7.31 5.91 1.42
C ILE A 90 5.79 5.69 1.46
N LEU A 91 5.08 6.19 0.45
CA LEU A 91 3.71 5.80 0.17
C LEU A 91 3.74 4.71 -0.90
N ILE A 92 3.38 3.49 -0.55
CA ILE A 92 3.04 2.47 -1.55
C ILE A 92 1.70 2.85 -2.16
N TYR A 93 1.67 2.97 -3.49
CA TYR A 93 0.50 3.33 -4.27
C TYR A 93 0.39 2.36 -5.46
N GLN A 94 -0.45 1.34 -5.36
CA GLN A 94 -0.79 0.44 -6.45
C GLN A 94 -1.74 1.14 -7.43
N LEU A 95 -1.71 0.77 -8.72
CA LEU A 95 -2.48 1.48 -9.75
C LEU A 95 -3.98 1.19 -9.76
N ASP A 96 -4.44 0.30 -8.88
CA ASP A 96 -5.84 0.14 -8.49
C ASP A 96 -6.20 0.96 -7.23
N ALA A 97 -5.31 1.85 -6.78
CA ALA A 97 -5.58 2.87 -5.77
C ALA A 97 -5.99 4.21 -6.41
N TRP A 98 -6.53 5.10 -5.58
CA TRP A 98 -6.85 6.49 -5.95
C TRP A 98 -6.67 7.40 -4.74
N VAL A 99 -6.17 8.62 -4.94
CA VAL A 99 -6.09 9.66 -3.89
C VAL A 99 -7.00 10.83 -4.23
N PHE A 100 -7.73 11.33 -3.23
CA PHE A 100 -8.72 12.40 -3.40
C PHE A 100 -8.14 13.79 -3.12
N GLU A 101 -7.14 13.88 -2.24
CA GLU A 101 -6.49 15.13 -1.85
C GLU A 101 -5.01 14.91 -1.50
N ASP A 102 -4.20 15.97 -1.50
CA ASP A 102 -2.84 15.90 -0.95
C ASP A 102 -2.86 16.11 0.57
N ALA A 103 -3.04 15.00 1.29
CA ALA A 103 -2.86 14.93 2.74
C ALA A 103 -1.59 14.15 3.15
N LEU A 104 -0.68 13.86 2.21
CA LEU A 104 0.40 12.90 2.42
C LEU A 104 1.38 13.34 3.51
N GLU A 105 1.79 14.61 3.50
CA GLU A 105 2.68 15.17 4.52
C GLU A 105 2.03 15.21 5.91
N LYS A 106 0.72 15.53 5.97
CA LYS A 106 -0.08 15.47 7.21
C LYS A 106 -0.04 14.06 7.82
N TRP A 107 -0.17 13.01 7.01
CA TRP A 107 -0.05 11.63 7.47
C TRP A 107 1.36 11.27 7.93
N CYS A 108 2.40 11.74 7.25
CA CYS A 108 3.78 11.54 7.69
C CYS A 108 4.03 12.20 9.06
N ASN A 109 3.44 13.36 9.32
CA ASN A 109 3.59 14.09 10.58
C ASN A 109 2.87 13.44 11.77
N LYS A 110 1.98 12.46 11.55
CA LYS A 110 1.40 11.63 12.61
C LYS A 110 2.42 10.68 13.25
N GLY A 111 3.54 10.41 12.58
CA GLY A 111 4.63 9.63 13.16
C GLY A 111 4.36 8.14 13.31
N TYR A 112 3.35 7.60 12.61
CA TYR A 112 3.10 6.16 12.54
C TYR A 112 4.22 5.45 11.80
N ASP A 113 4.45 4.18 12.13
CA ASP A 113 5.35 3.32 11.37
C ASP A 113 4.64 2.77 10.14
N TYR A 114 3.36 2.43 10.27
CA TYR A 114 2.52 1.90 9.19
C TYR A 114 1.10 2.46 9.29
N ILE A 115 0.51 2.80 8.14
CA ILE A 115 -0.91 3.09 8.00
C ILE A 115 -1.38 2.66 6.60
N GLY A 116 -2.55 2.02 6.57
CA GLY A 116 -3.27 1.54 5.39
C GLY A 116 -4.77 1.49 5.70
N ALA A 117 -5.59 0.98 4.79
CA ALA A 117 -7.03 0.86 5.05
C ALA A 117 -7.29 -0.16 6.18
N PRO A 118 -8.16 0.14 7.16
CA PRO A 118 -8.52 -0.83 8.17
C PRO A 118 -9.57 -1.83 7.67
N TRP A 119 -9.51 -3.07 8.16
CA TRP A 119 -10.59 -4.04 7.93
C TRP A 119 -11.74 -3.79 8.89
N ILE A 120 -12.82 -3.15 8.41
CA ILE A 120 -14.04 -2.87 9.20
C ILE A 120 -14.75 -4.17 9.57
N SER A 121 -14.78 -5.12 8.64
CA SER A 121 -15.30 -6.47 8.85
C SER A 121 -14.23 -7.51 8.54
N LYS A 122 -14.54 -8.76 8.87
CA LYS A 122 -13.67 -9.91 8.64
C LYS A 122 -13.23 -9.97 7.16
N PRO A 123 -11.92 -10.02 6.86
CA PRO A 123 -11.46 -10.16 5.48
C PRO A 123 -11.87 -11.54 4.92
N PRO A 124 -12.16 -11.64 3.61
CA PRO A 124 -12.50 -12.92 2.99
C PRO A 124 -11.31 -13.88 3.10
N LEU A 125 -11.61 -15.16 3.34
CA LEU A 125 -10.60 -16.20 3.33
C LEU A 125 -10.12 -16.42 1.89
N THR A 126 -8.87 -16.04 1.59
CA THR A 126 -8.30 -16.09 0.23
C THR A 126 -7.74 -17.47 -0.15
N ARG A 127 -7.51 -18.38 0.81
CA ARG A 127 -6.97 -19.73 0.56
C ARG A 127 -7.59 -20.76 1.51
N GLY A 128 -8.54 -21.55 1.01
CA GLY A 128 -9.16 -22.69 1.71
C GLY A 128 -9.80 -22.34 3.07
N LYS A 129 -10.37 -23.34 3.75
CA LYS A 129 -10.72 -23.20 5.18
C LYS A 129 -9.47 -23.53 6.01
N PRO A 130 -8.83 -22.55 6.67
CA PRO A 130 -7.71 -22.85 7.55
C PRO A 130 -8.20 -23.69 8.75
N LYS A 131 -7.32 -24.51 9.33
CA LYS A 131 -7.62 -25.23 10.59
C LYS A 131 -7.94 -24.26 11.74
N PHE A 132 -7.35 -23.06 11.71
CA PHE A 132 -7.61 -21.98 12.66
C PHE A 132 -7.98 -20.72 11.91
N ASP A 133 -9.18 -20.23 12.16
CA ASP A 133 -9.66 -19.00 11.55
C ASP A 133 -9.17 -17.78 12.35
N LEU A 134 -8.07 -17.18 11.88
CA LEU A 134 -7.51 -15.97 12.48
C LEU A 134 -8.20 -14.70 11.99
N SER A 135 -9.09 -14.79 10.99
CA SER A 135 -9.73 -13.63 10.37
C SER A 135 -10.51 -12.71 11.35
N PRO A 136 -11.07 -13.17 12.49
CA PRO A 136 -11.66 -12.27 13.48
C PRO A 136 -10.65 -11.32 14.14
N TYR A 137 -9.37 -11.70 14.25
CA TYR A 137 -8.34 -10.85 14.86
C TYR A 137 -7.93 -9.67 13.97
N PHE A 138 -8.37 -9.65 12.70
CA PHE A 138 -8.10 -8.57 11.76
C PHE A 138 -9.15 -7.46 11.82
N VAL A 139 -10.32 -7.72 12.43
CA VAL A 139 -11.37 -6.70 12.55
C VAL A 139 -10.84 -5.50 13.33
N ASN A 140 -11.04 -4.31 12.78
CA ASN A 140 -10.52 -3.03 13.29
C ASN A 140 -8.99 -2.96 13.37
N ARG A 141 -8.28 -3.79 12.59
CA ARG A 141 -6.83 -3.66 12.41
C ARG A 141 -6.52 -3.00 11.08
N VAL A 142 -5.45 -2.22 11.10
CA VAL A 142 -4.90 -1.57 9.91
C VAL A 142 -4.31 -2.65 9.03
N GLY A 143 -4.84 -2.74 7.82
CA GLY A 143 -4.48 -3.72 6.81
C GLY A 143 -4.04 -3.06 5.52
N ASN A 144 -3.95 -3.87 4.47
CA ASN A 144 -3.93 -3.42 3.09
C ASN A 144 -2.74 -2.52 2.69
N GLY A 145 -1.81 -3.13 1.98
CA GLY A 145 -0.53 -2.57 1.59
C GLY A 145 -0.55 -1.85 0.25
N GLY A 146 -1.63 -2.00 -0.52
CA GLY A 146 -1.74 -1.44 -1.86
C GLY A 146 -1.86 0.07 -1.89
N LEU A 147 -2.48 0.66 -0.88
CA LEU A 147 -2.32 2.06 -0.52
C LEU A 147 -1.89 2.15 0.94
N SER A 148 -0.58 2.29 1.18
CA SER A 148 -0.05 2.29 2.54
C SER A 148 1.16 3.21 2.71
N LEU A 149 1.20 3.95 3.83
CA LEU A 149 2.35 4.74 4.21
C LEU A 149 3.24 3.94 5.16
N ARG A 150 4.53 3.86 4.84
CA ARG A 150 5.51 3.01 5.51
C ARG A 150 6.72 3.84 5.93
N LYS A 151 7.08 3.79 7.22
CA LYS A 151 8.32 4.39 7.74
C LYS A 151 9.50 3.52 7.37
N VAL A 152 10.40 4.03 6.53
CA VAL A 152 11.44 3.25 5.83
C VAL A 152 12.35 2.51 6.82
N LYS A 153 12.96 3.24 7.76
CA LYS A 153 13.89 2.66 8.73
C LYS A 153 13.21 1.67 9.67
N SER A 154 11.93 1.89 9.99
CA SER A 154 11.16 0.99 10.84
C SER A 154 10.92 -0.35 10.16
N HIS A 155 10.45 -0.31 8.91
CA HIS A 155 10.23 -1.51 8.12
C HIS A 155 11.53 -2.27 7.86
N TYR A 156 12.60 -1.58 7.46
CA TYR A 156 13.92 -2.18 7.28
C TYR A 156 14.40 -2.95 8.52
N ARG A 157 14.31 -2.34 9.71
CA ARG A 157 14.73 -2.96 10.97
C ARG A 157 13.89 -4.19 11.31
N ASN A 158 12.57 -4.11 11.12
CA ASN A 158 11.68 -5.25 11.37
C ASN A 158 11.94 -6.40 10.37
N CYS A 159 12.24 -6.10 9.10
CA CYS A 159 12.68 -7.11 8.12
C CYS A 159 13.94 -7.84 8.57
N LEU A 160 14.92 -7.14 9.17
CA LEU A 160 16.12 -7.76 9.71
C LEU A 160 15.84 -8.61 10.96
N ILE A 161 15.12 -8.05 11.93
CA ILE A 161 14.82 -8.71 13.21
C ILE A 161 14.04 -10.00 12.99
N PHE A 162 13.01 -9.94 12.13
CA PHE A 162 12.12 -11.07 11.87
C PHE A 162 12.52 -11.87 10.61
N MET A 163 13.71 -11.67 10.07
CA MET A 163 14.18 -12.37 8.87
C MET A 163 13.99 -13.90 8.92
N PRO A 164 14.29 -14.61 10.04
CA PRO A 164 14.08 -16.05 10.11
C PRO A 164 12.61 -16.46 9.93
N LEU A 165 11.68 -15.65 10.45
CA LEU A 165 10.24 -15.87 10.31
C LEU A 165 9.75 -15.54 8.90
N LEU A 166 10.27 -14.44 8.33
CA LEU A 166 9.88 -13.93 7.02
C LEU A 166 10.30 -14.85 5.86
N LYS A 167 11.44 -15.55 5.98
CA LYS A 167 11.93 -16.47 4.95
C LYS A 167 10.91 -17.56 4.54
N ASN A 168 10.05 -17.98 5.48
CA ASN A 168 9.05 -19.02 5.26
C ASN A 168 7.61 -18.47 5.29
N PHE A 169 7.45 -17.14 5.19
CA PHE A 169 6.14 -16.52 5.29
C PHE A 169 5.42 -16.53 3.94
N VAL A 170 4.47 -17.46 3.77
CA VAL A 170 3.71 -17.69 2.51
C VAL A 170 2.35 -16.98 2.53
N LYS A 171 2.28 -15.81 3.18
CA LYS A 171 1.07 -15.00 3.28
C LYS A 171 1.38 -13.60 2.75
N ASN A 172 0.33 -12.85 2.38
CA ASN A 172 0.45 -11.48 1.91
C ASN A 172 1.20 -10.63 2.94
N GLU A 173 2.05 -9.70 2.48
CA GLU A 173 2.87 -8.86 3.35
C GLU A 173 2.03 -8.05 4.35
N ASP A 174 0.81 -7.69 3.96
CA ASP A 174 -0.13 -6.94 4.78
C ASP A 174 -0.55 -7.70 6.03
N MET A 175 -0.58 -9.03 5.95
CA MET A 175 -0.81 -9.85 7.13
C MET A 175 0.36 -9.71 8.10
N PHE A 176 1.59 -9.60 7.60
CA PHE A 176 2.75 -9.38 8.47
C PHE A 176 2.73 -7.97 9.08
N TRP A 177 2.68 -6.92 8.26
CA TRP A 177 2.72 -5.53 8.72
C TRP A 177 1.49 -5.14 9.54
N GLY A 178 0.31 -5.55 9.10
CA GLY A 178 -0.97 -5.21 9.70
C GLY A 178 -1.31 -6.05 10.93
N LEU A 179 -1.05 -7.37 10.91
CA LEU A 179 -1.43 -8.28 11.99
C LEU A 179 -0.23 -8.82 12.77
N PHE A 180 0.65 -9.63 12.17
CA PHE A 180 1.66 -10.37 12.97
C PHE A 180 2.60 -9.44 13.72
N LEU A 181 3.04 -8.36 13.09
CA LEU A 181 3.94 -7.40 13.71
C LEU A 181 3.29 -6.66 14.90
N TYR A 182 1.94 -6.64 14.98
CA TYR A 182 1.22 -6.20 16.18
C TYR A 182 1.57 -7.00 17.41
N PHE A 183 1.67 -8.31 17.27
CA PHE A 183 1.97 -9.19 18.39
C PHE A 183 3.48 -9.29 18.65
N LEU A 184 4.30 -9.13 17.61
CA LEU A 184 5.74 -9.33 17.69
C LEU A 184 6.52 -8.08 18.12
N ASN A 185 6.03 -6.88 17.80
CA ASN A 185 6.73 -5.63 18.12
C ASN A 185 5.74 -4.57 18.67
N PRO A 186 5.62 -4.42 20.00
CA PRO A 186 4.71 -3.45 20.61
C PRO A 186 5.11 -1.99 20.36
N PHE A 187 6.35 -1.74 19.93
CA PHE A 187 6.84 -0.39 19.59
C PHE A 187 6.48 0.03 18.15
N PHE A 188 5.94 -0.87 17.33
CA PHE A 188 5.53 -0.58 15.96
C PHE A 188 4.19 0.18 15.93
N ARG A 189 4.27 1.50 15.73
CA ARG A 189 3.17 2.45 15.85
C ARG A 189 2.22 2.40 14.66
N ARG A 190 0.93 2.27 14.95
CA ARG A 190 -0.17 2.32 13.98
C ARG A 190 -1.35 3.09 14.58
N PRO A 191 -2.19 3.72 13.76
CA PRO A 191 -3.44 4.32 14.22
C PRO A 191 -4.47 3.27 14.63
N LYS A 192 -5.52 3.72 15.33
CA LYS A 192 -6.75 2.95 15.50
C LYS A 192 -7.56 2.93 14.20
N ALA A 193 -8.45 1.96 14.02
CA ALA A 193 -9.27 1.82 12.82
C ALA A 193 -9.99 3.11 12.41
N LEU A 194 -10.63 3.82 13.35
CA LEU A 194 -11.35 5.05 13.04
C LEU A 194 -10.45 6.13 12.41
N GLU A 195 -9.22 6.32 12.91
CA GLU A 195 -8.29 7.26 12.30
C GLU A 195 -7.75 6.75 10.96
N ALA A 196 -7.51 5.44 10.85
CA ALA A 196 -7.08 4.82 9.60
C ALA A 196 -8.14 4.92 8.48
N LEU A 197 -9.43 5.00 8.82
CA LEU A 197 -10.48 5.23 7.84
C LEU A 197 -10.34 6.59 7.14
N TYR A 198 -9.85 7.62 7.83
CA TYR A 198 -9.56 8.90 7.17
C TYR A 198 -8.33 8.82 6.25
N PHE A 199 -7.49 7.80 6.40
CA PHE A 199 -6.37 7.56 5.49
C PHE A 199 -6.82 6.81 4.24
N ALA A 200 -7.45 5.64 4.40
CA ALA A 200 -7.90 4.87 3.24
C ALA A 200 -9.15 4.02 3.48
N PHE A 201 -9.96 3.90 2.42
CA PHE A 201 -11.03 2.91 2.30
C PHE A 201 -10.58 1.71 1.45
N GLU A 202 -11.29 0.58 1.58
CA GLU A 202 -11.12 -0.61 0.71
C GLU A 202 -12.45 -1.38 0.59
N MET A 203 -12.65 -2.43 1.40
CA MET A 203 -13.67 -3.47 1.14
C MET A 203 -15.13 -3.03 1.26
N GLU A 204 -15.44 -2.11 2.18
CA GLU A 204 -16.82 -1.71 2.52
C GLU A 204 -16.96 -0.18 2.47
N PRO A 205 -16.87 0.45 1.28
CA PRO A 205 -16.72 1.89 1.18
C PRO A 205 -17.96 2.66 1.65
N ARG A 206 -19.18 2.14 1.44
CA ARG A 206 -20.41 2.77 1.98
C ARG A 206 -20.41 2.81 3.50
N LYS A 207 -20.07 1.69 4.15
CA LYS A 207 -20.00 1.60 5.61
C LYS A 207 -18.88 2.49 6.16
N ALA A 208 -17.72 2.50 5.50
CA ALA A 208 -16.63 3.41 5.83
C ALA A 208 -17.08 4.86 5.76
N PHE A 209 -17.78 5.24 4.68
CA PHE A 209 -18.30 6.58 4.45
C PHE A 209 -19.27 7.02 5.54
N GLU A 210 -20.22 6.17 5.93
CA GLU A 210 -21.12 6.42 7.08
C GLU A 210 -20.34 6.63 8.39
N ILE A 211 -19.36 5.76 8.70
CA ILE A 211 -18.53 5.87 9.92
C ILE A 211 -17.76 7.19 9.94
N THR A 212 -17.25 7.63 8.79
CA THR A 212 -16.52 8.90 8.65
C THR A 212 -17.41 10.13 8.57
N LYS A 213 -18.74 10.00 8.77
CA LYS A 213 -19.72 11.08 8.64
C LYS A 213 -19.71 11.71 7.25
N HIS A 214 -19.73 10.84 6.23
CA HIS A 214 -19.77 11.21 4.80
C HIS A 214 -18.54 12.03 4.35
N GLN A 215 -17.38 11.79 4.94
CA GLN A 215 -16.12 12.40 4.51
C GLN A 215 -15.29 11.40 3.70
N LEU A 216 -14.73 11.84 2.59
CA LEU A 216 -13.80 11.03 1.82
C LEU A 216 -12.46 10.88 2.58
N PRO A 217 -11.80 9.72 2.45
CA PRO A 217 -10.46 9.52 2.99
C PRO A 217 -9.42 10.25 2.14
N PHE A 218 -8.15 10.21 2.58
CA PHE A 218 -7.02 10.58 1.72
C PHE A 218 -6.99 9.77 0.41
N GLY A 219 -7.30 8.48 0.46
CA GLY A 219 -7.45 7.66 -0.74
C GLY A 219 -8.21 6.35 -0.56
N VAL A 220 -8.23 5.53 -1.60
CA VAL A 220 -8.86 4.21 -1.63
C VAL A 220 -7.92 3.23 -2.32
N HIS A 221 -8.00 1.96 -1.95
CA HIS A 221 -7.36 0.86 -2.65
C HIS A 221 -8.40 -0.12 -3.23
N ALA A 222 -8.06 -0.75 -4.36
CA ALA A 222 -8.87 -1.76 -5.04
C ALA A 222 -10.30 -1.27 -5.33
N TRP A 223 -10.44 0.00 -5.74
CA TRP A 223 -11.74 0.66 -5.93
C TRP A 223 -12.58 0.01 -7.04
N GLU A 224 -11.94 -0.56 -8.07
CA GLU A 224 -12.63 -1.31 -9.13
C GLU A 224 -13.22 -2.63 -8.62
N LYS A 225 -12.60 -3.22 -7.60
CA LYS A 225 -12.99 -4.51 -7.03
C LYS A 225 -14.09 -4.36 -5.97
N TYR A 226 -14.04 -3.31 -5.17
CA TYR A 226 -14.92 -3.12 -4.02
C TYR A 226 -15.91 -1.97 -4.24
N ASP A 227 -17.14 -2.33 -4.60
CA ASP A 227 -18.28 -1.42 -4.86
C ASP A 227 -17.96 -0.31 -5.87
N PRO A 228 -17.64 -0.66 -7.15
CA PRO A 228 -17.32 0.31 -8.18
C PRO A 228 -18.46 1.33 -8.42
N GLU A 229 -19.72 0.93 -8.21
CA GLU A 229 -20.87 1.86 -8.32
C GLU A 229 -20.81 2.99 -7.28
N PHE A 230 -20.36 2.72 -6.06
CA PHE A 230 -20.11 3.77 -5.08
C PHE A 230 -19.01 4.74 -5.53
N TRP A 231 -17.98 4.24 -6.21
CA TRP A 231 -16.82 5.04 -6.61
C TRP A 231 -17.03 5.87 -7.88
N LYS A 232 -17.93 5.47 -8.79
CA LYS A 232 -18.24 6.21 -10.03
C LYS A 232 -18.62 7.68 -9.82
N GLN A 233 -19.15 8.02 -8.66
CA GLN A 233 -19.51 9.41 -8.34
C GLN A 233 -18.28 10.28 -7.93
N TRP A 234 -17.16 9.64 -7.57
CA TRP A 234 -15.96 10.31 -7.03
C TRP A 234 -14.73 10.17 -7.93
N ILE A 235 -14.60 9.06 -8.66
CA ILE A 235 -13.48 8.73 -9.55
C ILE A 235 -13.97 8.87 -11.00
N LYS A 236 -13.28 9.70 -11.80
CA LYS A 236 -13.63 10.01 -13.18
C LYS A 236 -12.52 9.58 -14.13
#